data_AF-A0A168IP01-F1
#
_entry.id   AF-A0A168IP01-F1
#
_cell.length_a   1.000
_cell.length_b   1.000
_cell.length_c   1.000
_cell.angle_alpha   90.00
_cell.angle_beta   90.00
_cell.angle_gamma   90.00
#
_symmetry.space_group_name_H-M   'P 1'
#
loop_
_entity.id
_entity.type
_entity.pdbx_description
1 polymer ?
#
loop_
_entity_poly.entity_id
_entity_poly.type
_entity_poly.pdbx_seq_one_letter_code
_entity_poly.pdbx_strand_id
1 'polypeptide(L)'
;MKKVLVLKKTNARIKKVRVIANRAKPTQNLGDGFFRFVYSRTIGPNTYFTFTFNGGTLKPVSGGWWIERNNSLPAYATANYSLNDNQWVVVVYNPTNISRQIAFTFIAKT
;
A
#
# COMPACT_ATOMS: atom_id res chain seq x y z
N MET A 1 28.84 1.00 -37.21
CA MET A 1 29.31 1.35 -35.84
C MET A 1 28.19 1.06 -34.84
N LYS A 2 28.41 0.24 -33.81
CA LYS A 2 27.43 0.00 -32.73
C LYS A 2 27.53 1.15 -31.71
N LYS A 3 26.43 1.87 -31.50
CA LYS A 3 26.33 2.94 -30.50
C LYS A 3 26.14 2.30 -29.12
N VAL A 4 27.16 2.33 -28.28
CA VAL A 4 27.05 1.89 -26.89
C VAL A 4 26.31 2.97 -26.11
N LEU A 5 25.08 2.67 -25.68
CA LEU A 5 24.35 3.52 -24.75
C LEU A 5 24.92 3.33 -23.35
N VAL A 6 25.72 4.29 -22.89
CA VAL A 6 26.13 4.36 -21.48
C VAL A 6 24.93 4.85 -20.68
N LEU A 7 24.23 3.94 -20.01
CA LEU A 7 23.18 4.30 -19.06
C LEU A 7 23.83 5.07 -17.90
N LYS A 8 23.60 6.39 -17.83
CA LYS A 8 23.91 7.18 -16.62
C LYS A 8 23.19 6.52 -15.45
N LYS A 9 23.94 6.02 -14.46
CA LYS A 9 23.36 5.58 -13.18
C LYS A 9 22.62 6.77 -12.56
N THR A 10 21.31 6.77 -12.66
CA THR A 10 20.47 7.72 -11.95
C THR A 10 20.65 7.44 -10.46
N ASN A 11 21.20 8.40 -9.70
CA ASN A 11 21.30 8.34 -8.24
C ASN A 11 19.91 8.49 -7.59
N ALA A 12 18.92 7.71 -8.02
CA ALA A 12 17.59 7.71 -7.45
C ALA A 12 17.69 7.12 -6.04
N ARG A 13 17.66 7.99 -5.02
CA ARG A 13 17.56 7.58 -3.62
C ARG A 13 16.18 6.98 -3.37
N ILE A 14 16.09 5.66 -3.43
CA ILE A 14 14.87 4.93 -3.10
C ILE A 14 14.60 5.06 -1.60
N LYS A 15 13.43 5.60 -1.24
CA LYS A 15 13.01 5.73 0.17
C LYS A 15 12.13 4.55 0.58
N LYS A 16 12.18 4.16 1.87
CA LYS A 16 11.31 3.14 2.47
C LYS A 16 10.56 3.77 3.65
N VAL A 17 9.24 3.61 3.69
CA VAL A 17 8.39 4.10 4.77
C VAL A 17 7.50 2.96 5.26
N ARG A 18 7.33 2.81 6.58
CA ARG A 18 6.48 1.77 7.19
C ARG A 18 5.47 2.42 8.13
N VAL A 19 4.20 2.02 8.00
CA VAL A 19 3.11 2.43 8.89
C VAL A 19 2.31 1.22 9.34
N ILE A 20 1.90 1.21 10.60
CA ILE A 20 1.03 0.18 11.20
C ILE A 20 -0.23 0.86 11.71
N ALA A 21 -1.39 0.39 11.27
CA ALA A 21 -2.67 0.82 11.82
C ALA A 21 -3.07 -0.12 12.98
N ASN A 22 -2.76 0.30 14.21
CA ASN A 22 -3.18 -0.41 15.42
C ASN A 22 -4.61 -0.01 15.82
N ARG A 23 -5.42 -0.96 16.28
CA ARG A 23 -6.80 -0.73 16.75
C ARG A 23 -7.67 -0.07 15.67
N ALA A 24 -7.67 -0.69 14.50
CA ALA A 24 -8.46 -0.29 13.36
C ALA A 24 -9.94 -0.05 13.73
N LYS A 25 -10.45 1.16 13.49
CA LYS A 25 -11.90 1.43 13.56
C LYS A 25 -12.51 1.17 12.18
N PRO A 26 -13.60 0.39 12.09
CA PRO A 26 -14.23 0.09 10.82
C PRO A 26 -14.79 1.37 10.21
N THR A 27 -14.58 1.55 8.91
CA THR A 27 -15.18 2.65 8.15
C THR A 27 -16.60 2.30 7.68
N GLN A 28 -16.91 1.00 7.58
CA GLN A 28 -18.22 0.51 7.16
C GLN A 28 -18.47 -0.89 7.72
N ASN A 29 -19.69 -1.15 8.20
CA ASN A 29 -20.19 -2.50 8.49
C ASN A 29 -20.78 -3.10 7.21
N LEU A 30 -20.38 -4.32 6.85
CA LEU A 30 -20.83 -5.02 5.63
C LEU A 30 -21.86 -6.12 5.91
N GLY A 31 -22.23 -6.35 7.18
CA GLY A 31 -23.08 -7.47 7.60
C GLY A 31 -22.28 -8.74 7.95
N ASP A 32 -22.91 -9.68 8.66
CA ASP A 32 -22.38 -11.02 8.97
C ASP A 32 -20.98 -11.05 9.61
N GLY A 33 -20.70 -10.03 10.43
CA GLY A 33 -19.42 -9.87 11.12
C GLY A 33 -18.28 -9.36 10.22
N PHE A 34 -18.56 -8.98 8.97
CA PHE A 34 -17.60 -8.36 8.06
C PHE A 34 -17.58 -6.84 8.20
N PHE A 35 -16.37 -6.30 8.19
CA PHE A 35 -16.11 -4.88 8.30
C PHE A 35 -15.12 -4.44 7.23
N ARG A 36 -15.36 -3.27 6.66
CA ARG A 36 -14.42 -2.60 5.76
C ARG A 36 -13.66 -1.52 6.52
N PHE A 37 -12.37 -1.44 6.22
CA PHE A 37 -11.44 -0.43 6.72
C PHE A 37 -10.78 0.26 5.54
N VAL A 38 -10.69 1.59 5.57
CA VAL A 38 -10.01 2.38 4.55
C VAL A 38 -9.04 3.37 5.21
N TYR A 39 -7.81 3.43 4.70
CA TYR A 39 -6.76 4.31 5.20
C TYR A 39 -6.12 5.09 4.07
N SER A 40 -6.33 6.40 4.03
CA SER A 40 -5.62 7.29 3.10
C SER A 40 -4.27 7.71 3.67
N ARG A 41 -3.26 7.78 2.81
CA ARG A 41 -1.87 8.18 3.09
C ARG A 41 -1.30 8.95 1.91
N THR A 42 -0.26 9.74 2.18
CA THR A 42 0.58 10.32 1.13
C THR A 42 1.82 9.47 0.93
N ILE A 43 2.08 9.02 -0.29
CA ILE A 43 3.34 8.36 -0.68
C ILE A 43 4.22 9.34 -1.43
N GLY A 44 5.47 9.47 -0.99
CA GLY A 44 6.46 10.32 -1.65
C GLY A 44 6.91 9.76 -3.00
N PRO A 45 7.63 10.57 -3.80
CA PRO A 45 8.24 10.11 -5.05
C PRO A 45 9.33 9.06 -4.79
N ASN A 46 9.54 8.17 -5.76
CA ASN A 46 10.58 7.12 -5.72
C ASN A 46 10.64 6.35 -4.37
N THR A 47 9.47 6.04 -3.80
CA THR A 47 9.34 5.50 -2.44
C THR A 47 8.61 4.17 -2.42
N TYR A 48 9.16 3.17 -1.72
CA TYR A 48 8.43 1.99 -1.28
C TYR A 48 7.72 2.31 0.02
N PHE A 49 6.41 2.14 0.04
CA PHE A 49 5.58 2.36 1.21
C PHE A 49 4.97 1.05 1.66
N THR A 50 5.31 0.63 2.88
CA THR A 50 4.75 -0.54 3.55
C THR A 50 3.62 -0.09 4.47
N PHE A 51 2.43 -0.62 4.27
CA PHE A 51 1.32 -0.50 5.18
C PHE A 51 1.00 -1.86 5.80
N THR A 52 0.90 -1.90 7.12
CA THR A 52 0.44 -3.08 7.86
C THR A 52 -0.88 -2.77 8.53
N PHE A 53 -1.92 -3.49 8.12
CA PHE A 53 -3.17 -3.54 8.84
C PHE A 53 -3.02 -4.48 10.05
N ASN A 54 -3.45 -4.03 11.23
CA ASN A 54 -3.54 -4.84 12.42
C ASN A 54 -4.99 -4.82 12.92
N GLY A 55 -5.69 -5.92 12.68
CA GLY A 55 -7.11 -6.11 13.03
C GLY A 55 -7.36 -6.30 14.53
N GLY A 56 -6.30 -6.43 15.35
CA GLY A 56 -6.46 -6.83 16.75
C GLY A 56 -7.03 -8.23 16.84
N THR A 57 -8.28 -8.36 17.25
CA THR A 57 -9.01 -9.64 17.26
C THR A 57 -9.62 -10.00 15.91
N LEU A 58 -9.76 -9.04 14.99
CA LEU A 58 -10.35 -9.27 13.67
C LEU A 58 -9.37 -9.98 12.74
N LYS A 59 -9.89 -10.88 11.90
CA LYS A 59 -9.14 -11.65 10.92
C LYS A 59 -9.31 -11.03 9.52
N PRO A 60 -8.27 -10.40 8.92
CA PRO A 60 -8.37 -9.83 7.58
C PRO A 60 -8.50 -10.94 6.54
N VAL A 61 -9.52 -10.84 5.68
CA VAL A 61 -9.80 -11.80 4.59
C VAL A 61 -9.42 -11.27 3.22
N SER A 62 -9.32 -9.95 3.06
CA SER A 62 -8.81 -9.32 1.84
C SER A 62 -8.14 -8.00 2.12
N GLY A 63 -7.15 -7.67 1.30
CA GLY A 63 -6.41 -6.42 1.32
C GLY A 63 -6.16 -5.88 -0.08
N GLY A 64 -6.35 -4.58 -0.25
CA GLY A 64 -6.22 -3.88 -1.53
C GLY A 64 -5.71 -2.46 -1.34
N TRP A 65 -5.45 -1.81 -2.47
CA TRP A 65 -4.95 -0.44 -2.50
C TRP A 65 -5.27 0.23 -3.84
N TRP A 66 -5.27 1.57 -3.87
CA TRP A 66 -5.34 2.35 -5.10
C TRP A 66 -4.66 3.72 -4.91
N ILE A 67 -4.18 4.31 -6.00
CA ILE A 67 -3.74 5.71 -6.03
C ILE A 67 -4.97 6.59 -6.29
N GLU A 68 -5.25 7.53 -5.41
CA GLU A 68 -6.40 8.41 -5.59
C GLU A 68 -6.15 9.39 -6.76
N ARG A 69 -7.13 9.49 -7.67
CA ARG A 69 -7.21 10.45 -8.79
C ARG A 69 -6.12 10.41 -9.87
N ASN A 70 -5.11 9.53 -9.78
CA ASN A 70 -3.99 9.46 -10.74
C ASN A 70 -3.76 8.03 -11.27
N ASN A 71 -4.80 7.39 -11.80
CA ASN A 71 -4.75 6.03 -12.35
C ASN A 71 -3.93 5.91 -13.65
N SER A 72 -3.60 7.03 -14.31
CA SER A 72 -2.82 7.04 -15.54
C SER A 72 -1.31 6.92 -15.31
N LEU A 73 -0.83 7.05 -14.06
CA LEU A 73 0.60 6.97 -13.72
C LEU A 73 0.93 5.66 -13.01
N PRO A 74 2.07 5.02 -13.35
CA PRO A 74 2.40 3.71 -12.81
C PRO A 74 2.56 3.74 -11.29
N ALA A 75 2.06 2.70 -10.63
CA ALA A 75 2.32 2.33 -9.25
C ALA A 75 2.31 0.81 -9.18
N TYR A 76 3.17 0.22 -8.36
CA TYR A 76 3.33 -1.24 -8.33
C TYR A 76 3.21 -1.76 -6.91
N ALA A 77 2.36 -2.76 -6.70
CA ALA A 77 2.46 -3.56 -5.50
C ALA A 77 3.58 -4.58 -5.65
N THR A 78 4.53 -4.57 -4.73
CA THR A 78 5.58 -5.59 -4.67
C THR A 78 5.29 -6.67 -3.64
N ALA A 79 4.34 -6.42 -2.73
CA ALA A 79 3.81 -7.42 -1.82
C ALA A 79 2.37 -7.04 -1.42
N ASN A 80 1.50 -8.04 -1.32
CA ASN A 80 0.13 -7.90 -0.82
C ASN A 80 -0.35 -9.25 -0.27
N TYR A 81 -0.26 -9.47 1.04
CA TYR A 81 -0.50 -10.80 1.64
C TYR A 81 -0.94 -10.73 3.11
N SER A 82 -1.60 -11.79 3.57
CA SER A 82 -1.85 -12.03 4.99
C SER A 82 -0.55 -12.44 5.69
N LEU A 83 -0.09 -11.62 6.65
CA LEU A 83 1.15 -11.86 7.39
C LEU A 83 0.95 -12.89 8.50
N ASN A 84 -0.20 -12.84 9.16
CA ASN A 84 -0.67 -13.78 10.17
C ASN A 84 -2.18 -13.61 10.33
N ASP A 85 -2.79 -14.38 11.24
CA ASP A 85 -4.22 -14.41 11.53
C ASP A 85 -4.92 -13.06 11.63
N ASN A 86 -4.22 -12.01 12.08
CA ASN A 86 -4.82 -10.71 12.36
C ASN A 86 -4.13 -9.56 11.63
N GLN A 87 -3.15 -9.84 10.77
CA GLN A 87 -2.36 -8.82 10.10
C GLN A 87 -2.27 -9.03 8.60
N TRP A 88 -2.35 -7.93 7.86
CA TRP A 88 -2.18 -7.90 6.41
C TRP A 88 -1.14 -6.86 6.02
N VAL A 89 -0.26 -7.20 5.08
CA VAL A 89 0.81 -6.32 4.61
C VAL A 89 0.61 -5.98 3.14
N VAL A 90 0.72 -4.69 2.83
CA VAL A 90 0.79 -4.17 1.47
C VAL A 90 2.05 -3.34 1.31
N VAL A 91 2.82 -3.57 0.24
CA VAL A 91 3.97 -2.75 -0.12
C VAL A 91 3.75 -2.20 -1.52
N VAL A 92 3.71 -0.87 -1.63
CA VAL A 92 3.50 -0.17 -2.90
C VAL A 92 4.69 0.71 -3.21
N TYR A 93 5.20 0.61 -4.44
CA TYR A 93 6.24 1.49 -4.97
C TYR A 93 5.62 2.61 -5.80
N ASN A 94 5.99 3.85 -5.48
CA ASN A 94 5.75 5.02 -6.31
C ASN A 94 6.99 5.31 -7.17
N PRO A 95 7.02 4.92 -8.46
CA PRO A 95 8.14 5.20 -9.36
C PRO A 95 8.13 6.65 -9.90
N THR A 96 7.12 7.45 -9.58
CA THR A 96 6.98 8.80 -10.13
C THR A 96 7.79 9.81 -9.33
N ASN A 97 7.99 11.00 -9.91
CA ASN A 97 8.65 12.13 -9.25
C ASN A 97 7.68 13.04 -8.48
N ILE A 98 6.42 12.63 -8.32
CA ILE A 98 5.40 13.37 -7.57
C ILE A 98 4.94 12.57 -6.33
N SER A 99 4.60 13.29 -5.26
CA SER A 99 3.87 12.71 -4.13
C SER A 99 2.42 12.42 -4.55
N ARG A 100 1.86 11.31 -4.10
CA ARG A 100 0.51 10.87 -4.47
C ARG A 100 -0.29 10.45 -3.25
N GLN A 101 -1.60 10.68 -3.29
CA GLN A 101 -2.51 10.08 -2.33
C GLN A 101 -2.70 8.61 -2.69
N ILE A 102 -2.58 7.74 -1.69
CA ILE A 102 -2.86 6.31 -1.78
C ILE A 102 -3.88 5.97 -0.71
N ALA A 103 -4.77 5.05 -1.01
CA ALA A 103 -5.62 4.45 -0.02
C ALA A 103 -5.37 2.94 0.05
N PHE A 104 -5.45 2.40 1.26
CA PHE A 104 -5.40 0.98 1.55
C PHE A 104 -6.76 0.55 2.08
N THR A 105 -7.31 -0.55 1.57
CA THR A 105 -8.58 -1.11 2.02
C THR A 105 -8.39 -2.53 2.53
N PHE A 106 -9.11 -2.86 3.59
CA PHE A 106 -9.13 -4.21 4.15
C PHE A 106 -10.55 -4.61 4.46
N ILE A 107 -10.89 -5.87 4.19
CA ILE A 107 -12.08 -6.51 4.77
C ILE A 107 -11.59 -7.45 5.86
N ALA A 108 -12.15 -7.34 7.05
CA ALA A 108 -11.86 -8.24 8.15
C ALA A 108 -13.14 -8.75 8.80
N LYS A 109 -13.07 -9.94 9.38
CA LYS A 109 -14.18 -10.59 10.07
C LYS A 109 -13.88 -10.72 11.56
N THR A 110 -14.91 -10.60 12.40
CA THR A 110 -14.87 -11.04 13.81
C THR A 110 -14.68 -12.54 13.93
#